data_AF-A0A1S3IGL1-F1
#
_entry.id   AF-A0A1S3IGL1-F1
#
_cell.length_a   1.000
_cell.length_b   1.000
_cell.length_c   1.000
_cell.angle_alpha   90.00
_cell.angle_beta   90.00
_cell.angle_gamma   90.00
#
_symmetry.space_group_name_H-M   'P 1'
#
loop_
_entity.id
_entity.type
_entity.pdbx_description
1 polymer ?
#
loop_
_entity_poly.entity_id
_entity_poly.type
_entity_poly.pdbx_seq_one_letter_code
_entity_poly.pdbx_strand_id
1 'polypeptide(L)'
;MVCTKHCCYGTCRNDSRYPDRPEMEGVFFINFPKPKTQREKCEKWIYACGRPKDQFNVEKITKSTYICSKHFVGGRGPTDDYPDPIPATASAERVRKISRPRRKPPVARQNRLQAAEALLQLGEFSSCTEEGVGTHEREDSSCADQDKIQAAEALVQLNELSDTLVDHAEATQEETDNLNERPKMASVGVQTEAACQCHLTKNTEADEKAVADAASQTAYDRMYLQSKVENLLLKNQLKTLSTPITPPGSISKNKPPLSFASVKDNPKQMKFFTGLTLVHFMSLFNFLGPAVNNLKYWNLSHRPCKSLRPIDELFIMLVRLRRGYGFFMLSFLFNLSITSVRCIFTTWLQFLYFHFTDLKADMFPDRSTLGKFMPKSFKGFKNVRCSVDCTEFFVQMPRNFARQGNLFSNYKNHHTFKCLIAVAPNGACVYISELYEGAISDREIFSKCGILDYLEPGDILLVDRGFTVEDLLLSRQVSLNIPPFLKGREKLTPQEELLCKKLSKARIHVERYNERLKKFKLIAGTMPLNMTELASQAVFVAGCLVNFQDPLAK
;
A
#
# COMPACT_ATOMS: atom_id res chain seq x y z
N MET A 1 50.42 25.09 -2.27
CA MET A 1 49.42 25.81 -3.09
C MET A 1 48.04 25.60 -2.50
N VAL A 2 47.39 26.66 -2.00
CA VAL A 2 45.99 26.59 -1.57
C VAL A 2 45.14 26.39 -2.83
N CYS A 3 44.49 25.23 -2.96
CA CYS A 3 43.66 24.92 -4.12
C CYS A 3 42.42 25.83 -4.07
N THR A 4 42.35 26.80 -4.97
CA THR A 4 41.20 27.69 -5.05
C THR A 4 39.96 26.91 -5.50
N LYS A 5 38.84 27.11 -4.81
CA LYS A 5 37.57 26.42 -5.09
C LYS A 5 36.55 27.43 -5.61
N HIS A 6 36.03 27.17 -6.80
CA HIS A 6 34.95 27.93 -7.44
C HIS A 6 33.70 27.09 -7.55
N CYS A 7 32.53 27.68 -7.27
CA CYS A 7 31.27 26.98 -7.43
C CYS A 7 30.91 26.82 -8.92
N CYS A 8 30.67 25.59 -9.37
CA CYS A 8 30.29 25.30 -10.77
C CYS A 8 28.81 25.60 -11.08
N TYR A 9 28.00 26.00 -10.10
CA TYR A 9 26.58 26.31 -10.33
C TYR A 9 26.41 27.56 -11.20
N GLY A 10 25.46 27.55 -12.15
CA GLY A 10 25.37 28.54 -13.23
C GLY A 10 25.15 29.98 -12.78
N THR A 11 24.35 30.18 -11.72
CA THR A 11 24.03 31.51 -11.16
C THR A 11 24.90 31.90 -9.96
N CYS A 12 25.87 31.06 -9.57
CA CYS A 12 26.66 31.26 -8.36
C CYS A 12 28.02 31.86 -8.66
N ARG A 13 28.48 32.78 -7.79
CA ARG A 13 29.80 33.44 -7.87
C ARG A 13 30.68 33.15 -6.64
N ASN A 14 30.33 32.15 -5.84
CA ASN A 14 31.05 31.82 -4.62
C ASN A 14 32.43 31.23 -4.95
N ASP A 15 33.45 31.78 -4.31
CA ASP A 15 34.86 31.54 -4.59
C ASP A 15 35.65 31.61 -3.28
N SER A 16 36.42 30.57 -2.99
CA SER A 16 37.17 30.46 -1.73
C SER A 16 38.26 31.52 -1.54
N ARG A 17 38.60 32.30 -2.57
CA ARG A 17 39.56 33.42 -2.47
C ARG A 17 39.00 34.64 -1.76
N TYR A 18 37.68 34.76 -1.66
CA TYR A 18 37.01 35.94 -1.10
C TYR A 18 36.12 35.55 0.09
N PRO A 19 36.69 35.01 1.18
CA PRO A 19 35.92 34.50 2.32
C PRO A 19 35.14 35.61 3.05
N ASP A 20 35.63 36.86 3.00
CA ASP A 20 35.04 38.00 3.71
C ASP A 20 33.77 38.55 3.05
N ARG A 21 33.36 37.99 1.90
CA ARG A 21 32.12 38.40 1.23
C ARG A 21 30.91 37.96 2.06
N PRO A 22 29.87 38.80 2.20
CA PRO A 22 28.64 38.41 2.92
C PRO A 22 28.01 37.13 2.37
N GLU A 23 28.13 36.87 1.06
CA GLU A 23 27.59 35.67 0.42
C GLU A 23 28.39 34.39 0.72
N MET A 24 29.52 34.49 1.40
CA MET A 24 30.39 33.37 1.78
C MET A 24 30.25 32.93 3.24
N GLU A 25 29.46 33.65 4.05
CA GLU A 25 29.18 33.26 5.44
C GLU A 25 28.55 31.86 5.51
N GLY A 26 29.17 30.96 6.30
CA GLY A 26 28.74 29.57 6.48
C GLY A 26 28.86 28.67 5.24
N VAL A 27 29.52 29.13 4.17
CA VAL A 27 29.62 28.38 2.90
C VAL A 27 30.83 27.45 2.91
N PHE A 28 30.61 26.19 2.54
CA PHE A 28 31.68 25.24 2.24
C PHE A 28 31.49 24.61 0.86
N PHE A 29 32.56 24.07 0.29
CA PHE A 29 32.59 23.51 -1.06
C PHE A 29 32.62 21.99 -1.04
N ILE A 30 31.69 21.37 -1.77
CA ILE A 30 31.51 19.94 -1.92
C ILE A 30 32.09 19.50 -3.27
N ASN A 31 32.79 18.36 -3.28
CA ASN A 31 33.32 17.76 -4.51
C ASN A 31 32.19 17.30 -5.44
N PHE A 32 32.32 17.59 -6.73
CA PHE A 32 31.38 17.08 -7.73
C PHE A 32 31.53 15.56 -7.92
N PRO A 33 30.41 14.79 -8.04
CA PRO A 33 30.42 13.35 -8.32
C PRO A 33 31.24 13.02 -9.56
N LYS A 34 32.06 11.96 -9.50
CA LYS A 34 32.99 11.65 -10.59
C LYS A 34 32.31 10.79 -11.66
N PRO A 35 32.40 11.15 -12.95
CA PRO A 35 31.78 10.39 -14.04
C PRO A 35 32.13 8.90 -14.05
N LYS A 36 33.37 8.55 -13.69
CA LYS A 36 33.87 7.17 -13.71
C LYS A 36 33.21 6.27 -12.66
N THR A 37 32.85 6.82 -11.49
CA THR A 37 32.33 6.04 -10.36
C THR A 37 30.85 6.30 -10.09
N GLN A 38 30.33 7.48 -10.46
CA GLN A 38 28.98 7.94 -10.13
C GLN A 38 28.37 8.70 -11.32
N ARG A 39 28.29 8.04 -12.49
CA ARG A 39 27.85 8.65 -13.75
C ARG A 39 26.46 9.27 -13.67
N GLU A 40 25.47 8.52 -13.17
CA GLU A 40 24.09 9.01 -13.08
C GLU A 40 23.96 10.22 -12.14
N LYS A 41 24.65 10.20 -11.00
CA LYS A 41 24.65 11.31 -10.04
C LYS A 41 25.33 12.55 -10.62
N CYS A 42 26.41 12.35 -11.38
CA CYS A 42 27.12 13.40 -12.10
C CYS A 42 26.20 14.09 -13.13
N GLU A 43 25.49 13.32 -13.97
CA GLU A 43 24.54 13.85 -14.96
C GLU A 43 23.39 14.63 -14.30
N LYS A 44 22.85 14.12 -13.18
CA LYS A 44 21.83 14.83 -12.38
C LYS A 44 22.33 16.17 -11.83
N TRP A 45 23.56 16.21 -11.31
CA TRP A 45 24.14 17.45 -10.77
C TRP A 45 24.45 18.46 -11.88
N ILE A 46 24.89 18.00 -13.07
CA ILE A 46 25.12 18.86 -14.23
C ILE A 46 23.81 19.55 -14.64
N TYR A 47 22.72 18.78 -14.72
CA TYR A 47 21.39 19.34 -14.99
C TYR A 47 20.98 20.37 -13.94
N ALA A 48 21.20 20.07 -12.65
CA ALA A 48 20.85 20.99 -11.57
C ALA A 48 21.62 22.31 -11.62
N CYS A 49 22.88 22.32 -12.10
CA CYS A 49 23.68 23.53 -12.23
C CYS A 49 23.14 24.53 -13.27
N GLY A 50 22.24 24.11 -14.17
CA GLY A 50 21.54 25.00 -15.10
C GLY A 50 22.42 25.72 -16.13
N ARG A 51 23.61 25.18 -16.42
CA ARG A 51 24.49 25.68 -17.48
C ARG A 51 24.14 25.04 -18.84
N PRO A 52 24.36 25.74 -19.97
CA PRO A 52 24.26 25.15 -21.29
C PRO A 52 25.16 23.90 -21.44
N LYS A 53 24.68 22.87 -22.16
CA LYS A 53 25.38 21.56 -22.28
C LYS A 53 26.74 21.65 -22.99
N ASP A 54 26.89 22.62 -23.88
CA ASP A 54 28.15 22.98 -24.53
C ASP A 54 29.15 23.56 -23.52
N GLN A 55 28.70 24.29 -22.50
CA GLN A 55 29.56 24.91 -21.49
C GLN A 55 29.95 23.97 -20.35
N PHE A 56 29.01 23.13 -19.88
CA PHE A 56 29.24 22.23 -18.75
C PHE A 56 28.59 20.87 -19.00
N ASN A 57 29.42 19.83 -19.10
CA ASN A 57 29.01 18.46 -19.39
C ASN A 57 29.93 17.45 -18.68
N VAL A 58 29.62 16.16 -18.84
CA VAL A 58 30.28 15.06 -18.13
C VAL A 58 31.80 15.02 -18.39
N GLU A 59 32.24 15.38 -19.59
CA GLU A 59 33.65 15.37 -19.99
C GLU A 59 34.45 16.50 -19.33
N LYS A 60 33.78 17.60 -18.97
CA LYS A 60 34.39 18.77 -18.32
C LYS A 60 34.51 18.64 -16.79
N ILE A 61 34.05 17.53 -16.21
CA ILE A 61 34.13 17.30 -14.76
C ILE A 61 35.52 16.77 -14.36
N THR A 62 36.21 17.54 -13.53
CA THR A 62 37.55 17.19 -13.04
C THR A 62 37.56 16.92 -11.53
N LYS A 63 38.72 16.56 -10.97
CA LYS A 63 38.90 16.41 -9.52
C LYS A 63 38.63 17.71 -8.76
N SER A 64 38.89 18.86 -9.39
CA SER A 64 38.76 20.20 -8.83
C SER A 64 37.43 20.89 -9.16
N THR A 65 36.42 20.13 -9.61
CA THR A 65 35.07 20.67 -9.79
C THR A 65 34.32 20.62 -8.46
N TYR A 66 33.82 21.78 -8.01
CA TYR A 66 33.14 21.94 -6.73
C TYR A 66 31.77 22.61 -6.88
N ILE A 67 30.87 22.34 -5.95
CA ILE A 67 29.61 23.06 -5.77
C ILE A 67 29.50 23.50 -4.31
N CYS A 68 29.01 24.71 -4.04
CA CYS A 68 28.91 25.21 -2.67
C CYS A 68 27.62 24.73 -1.97
N SER A 69 27.67 24.67 -0.63
CA SER A 69 26.62 24.14 0.23
C SER A 69 25.26 24.84 0.09
N LYS A 70 25.24 26.11 -0.34
CA LYS A 70 24.01 26.91 -0.58
C LYS A 70 23.07 26.33 -1.62
N HIS A 71 23.57 25.50 -2.53
CA HIS A 71 22.73 24.87 -3.56
C HIS A 71 22.02 23.60 -3.07
N PHE A 72 22.11 23.27 -1.79
CA PHE A 72 21.43 22.14 -1.18
C PHE A 72 20.41 22.61 -0.16
N VAL A 73 19.48 21.73 0.17
CA VAL A 73 18.37 22.02 1.07
C VAL A 73 18.90 22.48 2.44
N GLY A 74 18.50 23.68 2.85
CA GLY A 74 18.94 24.29 4.11
C GLY A 74 20.41 24.73 4.15
N GLY A 75 21.12 24.78 3.01
CA GLY A 75 22.51 25.23 2.96
C GLY A 75 23.53 24.27 3.56
N ARG A 76 23.15 23.01 3.84
CA ARG A 76 23.95 22.01 4.56
C ARG A 76 24.67 20.99 3.67
N GLY A 77 24.66 21.17 2.35
CA GLY A 77 25.18 20.16 1.42
C GLY A 77 24.27 18.93 1.26
N PRO A 78 24.76 17.87 0.60
CA PRO A 78 24.01 16.62 0.41
C PRO A 78 23.65 15.96 1.74
N THR A 79 22.41 15.50 1.87
CA THR A 79 21.93 14.69 3.01
C THR A 79 21.30 13.40 2.50
N ASP A 80 21.06 12.41 3.37
CA ASP A 80 20.41 11.15 2.97
C ASP A 80 19.02 11.37 2.37
N ASP A 81 18.26 12.32 2.92
CA ASP A 81 16.93 12.69 2.42
C ASP A 81 16.97 13.54 1.14
N TYR A 82 18.01 14.35 0.98
CA TYR A 82 18.18 15.28 -0.15
C TYR A 82 19.64 15.28 -0.63
N PRO A 83 20.03 14.26 -1.43
CA PRO A 83 21.42 14.06 -1.83
C PRO A 83 21.87 14.93 -3.01
N ASP A 84 20.94 15.64 -3.66
CA ASP A 84 21.17 16.36 -4.90
C ASP A 84 20.98 17.89 -4.76
N PRO A 85 21.69 18.72 -5.55
CA PRO A 85 21.51 20.15 -5.55
C PRO A 85 20.11 20.53 -6.06
N ILE A 86 19.59 21.64 -5.55
CA ILE A 86 18.37 22.28 -6.01
C ILE A 86 18.60 22.75 -7.46
N PRO A 87 17.76 22.38 -8.44
CA PRO A 87 17.94 22.80 -9.83
C PRO A 87 17.84 24.32 -10.00
N ALA A 88 18.67 24.91 -10.86
CA ALA A 88 18.67 26.37 -11.11
C ALA A 88 17.35 26.87 -11.72
N THR A 89 16.58 25.97 -12.33
CA THR A 89 15.25 26.22 -12.90
C THR A 89 14.11 26.04 -11.88
N ALA A 90 14.41 25.69 -10.62
CA ALA A 90 13.38 25.50 -9.61
C ALA A 90 12.71 26.83 -9.22
N SER A 91 11.38 26.87 -9.23
CA SER A 91 10.61 28.03 -8.75
C SER A 91 10.79 28.24 -7.24
N ALA A 92 10.66 29.49 -6.79
CA ALA A 92 10.75 29.83 -5.36
C ALA A 92 9.75 29.03 -4.49
N GLU A 93 8.58 28.70 -5.04
CA GLU A 93 7.58 27.87 -4.35
C GLU A 93 8.03 26.41 -4.18
N ARG A 94 8.70 25.85 -5.20
CA ARG A 94 9.27 24.49 -5.13
C ARG A 94 10.38 24.40 -4.10
N VAL A 95 11.24 25.42 -4.04
CA VAL A 95 12.31 25.52 -3.03
C VAL A 95 11.72 25.58 -1.61
N ARG A 96 10.67 26.40 -1.39
CA ARG A 96 9.98 26.50 -0.10
C ARG A 96 9.36 25.18 0.36
N LYS A 97 8.81 24.37 -0.56
CA LYS A 97 8.20 23.07 -0.22
C LYS A 97 9.25 22.04 0.22
N ILE A 98 10.40 22.00 -0.46
CA ILE A 98 11.48 21.03 -0.18
C ILE A 98 12.20 21.36 1.14
N SER A 99 12.33 22.64 1.47
CA SER A 99 12.98 23.09 2.72
C SER A 99 12.14 22.91 3.99
N ARG A 100 10.91 22.39 3.91
CA ARG A 100 10.08 22.13 5.09
C ARG A 100 10.56 20.85 5.81
N PRO A 101 10.71 20.87 7.15
CA PRO A 101 11.05 19.66 7.91
C PRO A 101 9.95 18.60 7.72
N ARG A 102 10.35 17.41 7.24
CA ARG A 102 9.46 16.25 7.17
C ARG A 102 9.24 15.72 8.60
N ARG A 103 7.98 15.44 8.96
CA ARG A 103 7.68 14.72 10.20
C ARG A 103 8.24 13.30 10.10
N LYS A 104 8.90 12.84 11.16
CA LYS A 104 9.39 11.45 11.25
C LYS A 104 8.18 10.49 11.06
N PRO A 105 8.34 9.39 10.31
CA PRO A 105 7.33 8.34 10.24
C PRO A 105 7.04 7.78 11.64
N PRO A 106 5.81 7.33 11.94
CA PRO A 106 5.53 6.62 13.19
C PRO A 106 6.43 5.39 13.31
N VAL A 107 7.00 5.17 14.50
CA VAL A 107 7.83 4.01 14.83
C VAL A 107 7.04 2.71 14.55
N ALA A 108 7.70 1.73 13.93
CA ALA A 108 7.09 0.49 13.47
C ALA A 108 6.38 -0.31 14.57
N ARG A 109 5.26 -0.93 14.19
CA ARG A 109 4.17 -1.49 15.01
C ARG A 109 4.51 -2.77 15.81
N GLN A 110 5.73 -3.30 15.71
CA GLN A 110 6.07 -4.66 16.16
C GLN A 110 6.17 -4.77 17.70
N ASN A 111 6.69 -3.73 18.38
CA ASN A 111 6.95 -3.81 19.83
C ASN A 111 5.70 -3.56 20.71
N ARG A 112 4.58 -3.11 20.14
CA ARG A 112 3.33 -2.86 20.91
C ARG A 112 2.44 -4.10 21.05
N LEU A 113 2.57 -5.07 20.14
CA LEU A 113 1.80 -6.31 20.22
C LEU A 113 2.31 -7.19 21.36
N GLN A 114 3.64 -7.36 21.47
CA GLN A 114 4.25 -8.11 22.57
C GLN A 114 3.96 -7.49 23.95
N ALA A 115 4.01 -6.17 24.07
CA ALA A 115 3.67 -5.49 25.31
C ALA A 115 2.17 -5.61 25.67
N ALA A 116 1.28 -5.65 24.68
CA ALA A 116 -0.16 -5.83 24.91
C ALA A 116 -0.52 -7.29 25.24
N GLU A 117 0.21 -8.25 24.69
CA GLU A 117 0.02 -9.68 24.92
C GLU A 117 0.51 -10.08 26.32
N ALA A 118 1.65 -9.51 26.76
CA ALA A 118 2.16 -9.68 28.12
C ALA A 118 1.22 -9.09 29.20
N LEU A 119 0.58 -7.96 28.91
CA LEU A 119 -0.41 -7.33 29.81
C LEU A 119 -1.73 -8.10 29.91
N LEU A 120 -2.08 -8.90 28.90
CA LEU A 120 -3.29 -9.74 28.91
C LEU A 120 -3.07 -11.04 29.71
N GLN A 121 -1.85 -11.60 29.69
CA GLN A 121 -1.53 -12.83 30.43
C GLN A 121 -1.45 -12.62 31.95
N LEU A 122 -1.12 -11.41 32.42
CA LEU A 122 -1.07 -11.08 33.84
C LEU A 122 -2.47 -10.84 34.48
N GLY A 123 -3.53 -10.76 33.66
CA GLY A 123 -4.89 -10.48 34.11
C GLY A 123 -5.77 -11.71 34.34
N GLU A 124 -5.30 -12.93 34.03
CA GLU A 124 -6.13 -14.15 34.04
C GLU A 124 -5.88 -15.08 35.25
N PHE A 125 -5.08 -14.69 36.24
CA PHE A 125 -4.89 -15.44 37.49
C PHE A 125 -5.47 -14.71 38.71
N SER A 126 -6.78 -14.45 38.71
CA SER A 126 -7.51 -14.24 39.96
C SER A 126 -9.02 -14.45 39.75
N SER A 127 -9.47 -15.70 39.87
CA SER A 127 -10.89 -16.01 40.13
C SER A 127 -11.05 -17.37 40.80
N CYS A 128 -11.12 -17.36 42.12
CA CYS A 128 -11.71 -18.35 43.04
C CYS A 128 -12.08 -17.52 44.28
N THR A 129 -13.26 -17.49 44.90
CA THR A 129 -14.51 -18.25 44.90
C THR A 129 -15.51 -17.35 45.65
N GLU A 130 -16.78 -17.26 45.24
CA GLU A 130 -17.83 -16.62 46.05
C GLU A 130 -18.76 -17.68 46.65
N GLU A 131 -18.91 -17.66 47.98
CA GLU A 131 -20.15 -18.02 48.67
C GLU A 131 -20.47 -16.95 49.74
N GLY A 132 -21.61 -16.27 49.56
CA GLY A 132 -22.71 -16.27 50.54
C GLY A 132 -22.70 -15.36 51.78
N VAL A 133 -23.52 -14.31 51.69
CA VAL A 133 -24.50 -13.80 52.69
C VAL A 133 -24.03 -12.88 53.84
N GLY A 134 -24.70 -11.71 53.97
CA GLY A 134 -25.08 -11.15 55.30
C GLY A 134 -24.82 -9.67 55.60
N THR A 135 -25.82 -8.83 55.27
CA THR A 135 -26.29 -7.54 55.84
C THR A 135 -25.57 -6.74 56.97
N HIS A 136 -25.71 -5.40 56.83
CA HIS A 136 -25.90 -4.30 57.81
C HIS A 136 -24.71 -3.42 58.30
N GLU A 137 -24.90 -2.11 58.03
CA GLU A 137 -24.61 -0.89 58.83
C GLU A 137 -23.19 -0.28 59.01
N ARG A 138 -23.25 1.04 59.23
CA ARG A 138 -22.20 2.07 59.16
C ARG A 138 -21.32 2.10 60.43
N GLU A 139 -20.06 2.49 60.30
CA GLU A 139 -19.39 3.65 60.95
C GLU A 139 -17.85 3.57 60.89
N ASP A 140 -17.22 4.74 61.02
CA ASP A 140 -15.80 5.07 60.87
C ASP A 140 -14.84 4.29 61.81
N SER A 141 -13.61 4.00 61.34
CA SER A 141 -12.35 4.44 61.98
C SER A 141 -11.11 3.78 61.36
N SER A 142 -10.00 4.50 61.51
CA SER A 142 -8.65 4.25 61.02
C SER A 142 -8.02 2.94 61.51
N CYS A 143 -7.43 2.17 60.59
CA CYS A 143 -6.13 1.48 60.72
C CYS A 143 -5.93 0.55 59.50
N ALA A 144 -5.27 1.02 58.44
CA ALA A 144 -4.89 0.15 57.30
C ALA A 144 -3.77 0.76 56.44
N ASP A 145 -2.70 1.24 57.08
CA ASP A 145 -1.51 1.76 56.37
C ASP A 145 -0.23 0.93 56.58
N GLN A 146 -0.28 -0.18 57.33
CA GLN A 146 0.90 -1.05 57.53
C GLN A 146 0.98 -2.22 56.55
N ASP A 147 -0.14 -2.77 56.06
CA ASP A 147 -0.11 -3.95 55.16
C ASP A 147 0.21 -3.61 53.69
N LYS A 148 0.05 -2.34 53.28
CA LYS A 148 0.38 -1.90 51.92
C LYS A 148 1.87 -1.59 51.71
N ILE A 149 2.59 -1.34 52.81
CA ILE A 149 4.03 -1.04 52.76
C ILE A 149 4.84 -2.35 52.65
N GLN A 150 4.44 -3.41 53.36
CA GLN A 150 5.06 -4.74 53.23
C GLN A 150 4.82 -5.39 51.86
N ALA A 151 3.67 -5.15 51.22
CA ALA A 151 3.40 -5.62 49.86
C ALA A 151 4.23 -4.89 48.79
N ALA A 152 4.61 -3.63 49.05
CA ALA A 152 5.47 -2.86 48.15
C ALA A 152 6.96 -3.24 48.30
N GLU A 153 7.42 -3.57 49.51
CA GLU A 153 8.80 -4.04 49.74
C GLU A 153 9.06 -5.42 49.15
N ALA A 154 8.07 -6.33 49.16
CA ALA A 154 8.18 -7.65 48.53
C ALA A 154 8.26 -7.57 46.98
N LEU A 155 7.66 -6.55 46.37
CA LEU A 155 7.70 -6.30 44.92
C LEU A 155 9.03 -5.69 44.45
N VAL A 156 9.74 -4.97 45.33
CA VAL A 156 11.07 -4.44 45.04
C VAL A 156 12.13 -5.55 45.12
N GLN A 157 12.03 -6.46 46.09
CA GLN A 157 12.94 -7.62 46.21
C GLN A 157 12.83 -8.63 45.05
N LEU A 158 11.65 -8.73 44.40
CA LEU A 158 11.47 -9.58 43.22
C LEU A 158 12.05 -8.97 41.94
N ASN A 159 12.19 -7.65 41.85
CA ASN A 159 12.87 -6.99 40.72
C ASN A 159 14.40 -7.07 40.84
N GLU A 160 14.96 -7.04 42.05
CA GLU A 160 16.42 -7.18 42.26
C GLU A 160 16.94 -8.61 41.96
N LEU A 161 16.08 -9.63 42.07
CA LEU A 161 16.39 -11.01 41.64
C LEU A 161 16.24 -11.22 40.12
N SER A 162 15.60 -10.30 39.40
CA SER A 162 15.46 -10.35 37.95
C SER A 162 16.69 -9.76 37.23
N ASP A 163 17.32 -8.74 37.82
CA ASP A 163 18.52 -8.11 37.22
C ASP A 163 19.77 -8.98 37.37
N THR A 164 19.84 -9.83 38.41
CA THR A 164 20.95 -10.78 38.62
C THR A 164 20.91 -12.02 37.71
N LEU A 165 19.79 -12.27 37.00
CA LEU A 165 19.67 -13.37 36.04
C LEU A 165 19.95 -12.94 34.58
N VAL A 166 20.07 -11.64 34.31
CA VAL A 166 20.44 -11.13 32.98
C VAL A 166 21.97 -11.10 32.82
N ASP A 167 22.73 -10.89 33.89
CA ASP A 167 24.20 -10.85 33.86
C ASP A 167 24.88 -12.24 33.81
N HIS A 168 24.14 -13.33 34.00
CA HIS A 168 24.68 -14.71 33.87
C HIS A 168 24.41 -15.39 32.52
N ALA A 169 23.79 -14.68 31.56
CA ALA A 169 23.59 -15.20 30.20
C ALA A 169 24.59 -14.63 29.16
N GLU A 170 25.42 -13.63 29.52
CA GLU A 170 26.42 -13.04 28.62
C GLU A 170 27.87 -13.51 28.89
N ALA A 171 28.08 -14.47 29.78
CA ALA A 171 29.41 -15.01 30.09
C ALA A 171 29.49 -16.53 29.86
N THR A 172 29.27 -17.00 28.63
CA THR A 172 29.91 -18.22 28.13
C THR A 172 29.98 -18.20 26.59
N GLN A 173 31.19 -18.51 26.08
CA GLN A 173 31.55 -18.78 24.68
C GLN A 173 32.05 -17.60 23.82
N GLU A 174 33.13 -16.98 24.28
CA GLU A 174 34.30 -16.79 23.40
C GLU A 174 35.08 -18.13 23.30
N GLU A 175 35.83 -18.28 22.20
CA GLU A 175 36.64 -19.44 21.76
C GLU A 175 35.92 -20.52 20.93
N THR A 176 35.90 -20.34 19.61
CA THR A 176 36.70 -21.17 18.69
C THR A 176 36.69 -20.56 17.29
N ASP A 177 37.83 -19.99 16.89
CA ASP A 177 38.14 -19.62 15.52
C ASP A 177 38.37 -20.88 14.66
N ASN A 178 38.28 -20.65 13.34
CA ASN A 178 38.80 -21.49 12.24
C ASN A 178 37.93 -22.66 11.74
N LEU A 179 37.29 -22.48 10.58
CA LEU A 179 37.68 -23.11 9.30
C LEU A 179 36.56 -22.93 8.26
N ASN A 180 36.88 -22.22 7.18
CA ASN A 180 36.02 -22.02 6.03
C ASN A 180 36.50 -22.96 4.91
N GLU A 181 36.00 -24.20 4.87
CA GLU A 181 36.17 -25.10 3.72
C GLU A 181 34.82 -25.65 3.24
N ARG A 182 34.53 -25.42 1.96
CA ARG A 182 33.36 -25.93 1.24
C ARG A 182 33.48 -27.44 1.03
N PRO A 183 32.47 -28.27 1.38
CA PRO A 183 32.50 -29.67 1.03
C PRO A 183 32.08 -29.89 -0.44
N LYS A 184 32.91 -30.69 -1.11
CA LYS A 184 32.65 -31.36 -2.39
C LYS A 184 31.52 -32.37 -2.21
N MET A 185 30.54 -32.38 -3.11
CA MET A 185 29.60 -33.50 -3.21
C MET A 185 30.21 -34.63 -4.04
N ALA A 186 30.41 -35.77 -3.37
CA ALA A 186 30.78 -37.04 -3.96
C ALA A 186 29.57 -37.74 -4.59
N SER A 187 29.84 -38.43 -5.68
CA SER A 187 28.97 -39.31 -6.46
C SER A 187 28.70 -40.65 -5.76
N VAL A 188 27.47 -41.17 -5.90
CA VAL A 188 27.21 -42.61 -5.99
C VAL A 188 26.14 -42.82 -7.07
N GLY A 189 26.48 -43.62 -8.07
CA GLY A 189 25.65 -43.90 -9.23
C GLY A 189 24.87 -45.22 -9.14
N VAL A 190 23.98 -45.42 -10.12
CA VAL A 190 23.63 -46.73 -10.64
C VAL A 190 23.55 -46.63 -12.16
N GLN A 191 24.12 -47.64 -12.81
CA GLN A 191 24.48 -47.78 -14.21
C GLN A 191 23.27 -48.03 -15.12
N THR A 192 23.41 -47.70 -16.40
CA THR A 192 23.23 -48.67 -17.50
C THR A 192 23.85 -48.13 -18.78
N GLU A 193 24.47 -49.05 -19.51
CA GLU A 193 25.40 -48.86 -20.61
C GLU A 193 24.72 -48.54 -21.94
N ALA A 194 25.36 -47.71 -22.76
CA ALA A 194 25.53 -47.95 -24.20
C ALA A 194 26.58 -46.98 -24.74
N ALA A 195 27.70 -47.54 -25.21
CA ALA A 195 28.84 -46.83 -25.73
C ALA A 195 28.55 -46.08 -27.04
N CYS A 196 29.20 -44.94 -27.24
CA CYS A 196 29.81 -44.66 -28.54
C CYS A 196 30.99 -43.69 -28.38
N GLN A 197 32.18 -44.20 -28.70
CA GLN A 197 33.43 -43.45 -28.84
C GLN A 197 33.28 -42.36 -29.90
N CYS A 198 33.83 -41.18 -29.64
CA CYS A 198 34.57 -40.47 -30.67
C CYS A 198 35.76 -39.71 -30.07
N HIS A 199 36.94 -40.07 -30.57
CA HIS A 199 38.24 -39.51 -30.25
C HIS A 199 38.29 -37.99 -30.38
N LEU A 200 38.87 -37.33 -29.36
CA LEU A 200 39.63 -36.11 -29.58
C LEU A 200 40.93 -36.49 -30.32
N THR A 201 41.14 -35.93 -31.50
CA THR A 201 42.47 -35.68 -32.02
C THR A 201 42.74 -34.18 -31.97
N LYS A 202 43.82 -33.85 -31.27
CA LYS A 202 44.42 -32.52 -31.23
C LYS A 202 45.29 -32.30 -32.48
N ASN A 203 45.33 -31.02 -32.86
CA ASN A 203 46.34 -30.31 -33.64
C ASN A 203 46.32 -30.48 -35.17
N THR A 204 46.09 -29.35 -35.86
CA THR A 204 47.18 -28.61 -36.53
C THR A 204 46.73 -27.17 -36.79
N GLU A 205 47.65 -26.23 -36.56
CA GLU A 205 47.56 -24.86 -37.07
C GLU A 205 47.52 -24.91 -38.60
N ALA A 206 46.42 -24.47 -39.22
CA ALA A 206 46.35 -24.22 -40.66
C ALA A 206 45.15 -23.29 -40.99
N ASP A 207 45.49 -22.03 -41.30
CA ASP A 207 44.72 -21.04 -42.07
C ASP A 207 43.19 -20.96 -41.87
N GLU A 208 42.78 -20.11 -40.94
CA GLU A 208 41.42 -19.57 -40.86
C GLU A 208 41.17 -18.58 -42.02
N LYS A 209 40.86 -19.11 -43.22
CA LYS A 209 40.24 -18.29 -44.26
C LYS A 209 38.75 -18.15 -43.99
N ALA A 210 38.34 -16.94 -43.62
CA ALA A 210 36.95 -16.52 -43.61
C ALA A 210 36.30 -16.82 -44.97
N VAL A 211 35.18 -17.52 -44.97
CA VAL A 211 34.39 -17.77 -46.18
C VAL A 211 33.46 -16.56 -46.37
N ALA A 212 33.70 -15.78 -47.41
CA ALA A 212 32.87 -14.64 -47.77
C ALA A 212 31.64 -15.12 -48.55
N ASP A 213 30.45 -14.82 -48.04
CA ASP A 213 29.20 -14.93 -48.79
C ASP A 213 29.13 -13.80 -49.82
N ALA A 214 28.97 -14.13 -51.10
CA ALA A 214 29.07 -13.16 -52.20
C ALA A 214 27.94 -12.10 -52.19
N ALA A 215 26.90 -12.26 -51.36
CA ALA A 215 25.78 -11.33 -51.26
C ALA A 215 25.83 -10.40 -50.04
N SER A 216 26.59 -10.75 -48.99
CA SER A 216 26.67 -9.94 -47.77
C SER A 216 28.14 -9.66 -47.46
N GLN A 217 28.53 -8.38 -47.48
CA GLN A 217 29.89 -7.92 -47.18
C GLN A 217 30.25 -8.10 -45.68
N THR A 218 29.98 -9.27 -45.10
CA THR A 218 30.23 -9.57 -43.68
C THR A 218 30.97 -10.90 -43.61
N ALA A 219 32.23 -10.84 -43.17
CA ALA A 219 33.03 -12.04 -42.92
C ALA A 219 32.50 -12.73 -41.65
N TYR A 220 32.06 -13.98 -41.79
CA TYR A 220 31.69 -14.81 -40.65
C TYR A 220 32.78 -15.85 -40.40
N ASP A 221 33.23 -15.91 -39.15
CA ASP A 221 34.13 -16.97 -38.70
C ASP A 221 33.42 -18.33 -38.78
N ARG A 222 34.18 -19.38 -39.13
CA ARG A 222 33.72 -20.76 -39.28
C ARG A 222 33.06 -21.27 -38.00
N MET A 223 33.56 -20.89 -36.83
CA MET A 223 32.93 -21.23 -35.54
C MET A 223 31.53 -20.63 -35.40
N TYR A 224 31.32 -19.40 -35.87
CA TYR A 224 30.03 -18.73 -35.82
C TYR A 224 29.02 -19.35 -36.80
N LEU A 225 29.47 -19.71 -38.00
CA LEU A 225 28.65 -20.44 -38.97
C LEU A 225 28.26 -21.83 -38.45
N GLN A 226 29.20 -22.54 -37.83
CA GLN A 226 28.96 -23.84 -37.23
C GLN A 226 27.94 -23.76 -36.09
N SER A 227 28.04 -22.75 -35.22
CA SER A 227 27.05 -22.50 -34.15
C SER A 227 25.66 -22.15 -34.69
N LYS A 228 25.57 -21.41 -35.81
CA LYS A 228 24.28 -21.10 -36.46
C LYS A 228 23.63 -22.36 -37.05
N VAL A 229 24.41 -23.20 -37.71
CA VAL A 229 23.94 -24.48 -38.28
C VAL A 229 23.48 -25.41 -37.17
N GLU A 230 24.25 -25.51 -36.09
CA GLU A 230 23.90 -26.30 -34.91
C GLU A 230 22.61 -25.79 -34.24
N ASN A 231 22.44 -24.48 -34.08
CA ASN A 231 21.19 -23.88 -33.59
C ASN A 231 19.99 -24.17 -34.51
N LEU A 232 20.19 -24.17 -35.83
CA LEU A 232 19.15 -24.50 -36.81
C LEU A 232 18.76 -25.98 -36.72
N LEU A 233 19.75 -26.86 -36.58
CA LEU A 233 19.55 -28.30 -36.38
C LEU A 233 18.83 -28.57 -35.05
N LEU A 234 19.25 -27.95 -33.95
CA LEU A 234 18.57 -28.03 -32.65
C LEU A 234 17.14 -27.54 -32.71
N LYS A 235 16.87 -26.42 -33.39
CA LYS A 235 15.50 -25.91 -33.60
C LYS A 235 14.63 -26.87 -34.41
N ASN A 236 15.19 -27.49 -35.44
CA ASN A 236 14.47 -28.48 -36.24
C ASN A 236 14.26 -29.78 -35.46
N GLN A 237 15.26 -30.22 -34.67
CA GLN A 237 15.13 -31.34 -33.76
C GLN A 237 14.05 -31.11 -32.70
N LEU A 238 13.95 -29.90 -32.13
CA LEU A 238 12.86 -29.54 -31.21
C LEU A 238 11.49 -29.54 -31.91
N LYS A 239 11.42 -29.15 -33.18
CA LYS A 239 10.20 -29.25 -33.99
C LYS A 239 9.82 -30.69 -34.35
N THR A 240 10.78 -31.60 -34.47
CA THR A 240 10.52 -33.02 -34.76
C THR A 240 10.30 -33.84 -33.49
N LEU A 241 10.92 -33.44 -32.36
CA LEU A 241 10.71 -34.01 -31.02
C LEU A 241 9.46 -33.46 -30.34
N SER A 242 8.89 -32.35 -30.82
CA SER A 242 7.50 -32.00 -30.54
C SER A 242 6.57 -32.93 -31.31
N THR A 243 6.60 -34.23 -30.99
CA THR A 243 5.40 -35.03 -31.09
C THR A 243 4.30 -34.31 -30.30
N PRO A 244 3.05 -34.30 -30.77
CA PRO A 244 1.97 -33.80 -29.95
C PRO A 244 2.01 -34.63 -28.66
N ILE A 245 2.31 -33.97 -27.54
CA ILE A 245 2.12 -34.58 -26.23
C ILE A 245 0.65 -34.96 -26.23
N THR A 246 0.36 -36.25 -26.40
CA THR A 246 -0.95 -36.79 -26.07
C THR A 246 -1.13 -36.40 -24.61
N PRO A 247 -2.09 -35.51 -24.28
CA PRO A 247 -2.23 -35.06 -22.91
C PRO A 247 -2.41 -36.30 -22.04
N PRO A 248 -1.66 -36.42 -20.92
CA PRO A 248 -1.83 -37.54 -20.02
C PRO A 248 -3.31 -37.64 -19.66
N GLY A 249 -3.85 -38.84 -19.85
CA GLY A 249 -5.25 -39.25 -19.76
C GLY A 249 -6.27 -38.17 -19.40
N SER A 250 -7.16 -37.85 -20.35
CA SER A 250 -8.51 -37.34 -20.11
C SER A 250 -8.72 -36.56 -18.80
N ILE A 251 -8.05 -35.42 -18.63
CA ILE A 251 -8.52 -34.42 -17.66
C ILE A 251 -9.89 -33.98 -18.20
N SER A 252 -10.94 -34.28 -17.45
CA SER A 252 -12.34 -33.91 -17.73
C SER A 252 -12.43 -32.56 -18.44
N LYS A 253 -12.74 -32.57 -19.74
CA LYS A 253 -12.74 -31.38 -20.61
C LYS A 253 -13.79 -30.33 -20.26
N ASN A 254 -14.57 -30.48 -19.19
CA ASN A 254 -15.77 -29.69 -18.97
C ASN A 254 -15.88 -28.97 -17.62
N LYS A 255 -14.94 -29.15 -16.67
CA LYS A 255 -15.04 -28.45 -15.38
C LYS A 255 -14.10 -27.23 -15.32
N PRO A 256 -14.60 -26.02 -15.02
CA PRO A 256 -13.74 -24.87 -14.87
C PRO A 256 -12.76 -25.06 -13.70
N PRO A 257 -11.51 -24.60 -13.81
CA PRO A 257 -10.52 -24.65 -12.72
C PRO A 257 -11.01 -24.02 -11.41
N LEU A 258 -11.89 -23.01 -11.49
CA LEU A 258 -12.49 -22.32 -10.37
C LEU A 258 -14.00 -22.18 -10.56
N SER A 259 -14.78 -22.49 -9.51
CA SER A 259 -16.23 -22.31 -9.49
C SER A 259 -16.71 -22.01 -8.08
N PHE A 260 -17.93 -21.47 -7.93
CA PHE A 260 -18.54 -21.32 -6.61
C PHE A 260 -18.68 -22.67 -5.90
N ALA A 261 -19.13 -23.70 -6.64
CA ALA A 261 -19.32 -25.04 -6.11
C ALA A 261 -18.03 -25.68 -5.57
N SER A 262 -16.86 -25.39 -6.17
CA SER A 262 -15.58 -25.92 -5.70
C SER A 262 -15.03 -25.20 -4.47
N VAL A 263 -15.54 -24.00 -4.15
CA VAL A 263 -14.98 -23.12 -3.12
C VAL A 263 -15.90 -22.97 -1.90
N LYS A 264 -17.23 -23.06 -2.08
CA LYS A 264 -18.24 -22.74 -1.07
C LYS A 264 -18.03 -23.41 0.29
N ASP A 265 -17.57 -24.66 0.30
CA ASP A 265 -17.44 -25.48 1.52
C ASP A 265 -16.08 -25.26 2.21
N ASN A 266 -15.19 -24.45 1.63
CA ASN A 266 -13.91 -24.07 2.23
C ASN A 266 -13.93 -22.57 2.63
N PRO A 267 -14.09 -22.25 3.94
CA PRO A 267 -14.17 -20.86 4.40
C PRO A 267 -12.95 -20.01 4.05
N LYS A 268 -11.74 -20.61 4.06
CA LYS A 268 -10.49 -19.91 3.71
C LYS A 268 -10.50 -19.53 2.23
N GLN A 269 -10.89 -20.46 1.36
CA GLN A 269 -10.97 -20.19 -0.08
C GLN A 269 -12.09 -19.19 -0.41
N MET A 270 -13.29 -19.32 0.18
CA MET A 270 -14.38 -18.34 0.01
C MET A 270 -13.92 -16.92 0.34
N LYS A 271 -13.32 -16.74 1.52
CA LYS A 271 -12.83 -15.43 1.98
C LYS A 271 -11.65 -14.93 1.17
N PHE A 272 -10.79 -15.82 0.68
CA PHE A 272 -9.66 -15.46 -0.19
C PHE A 272 -10.15 -14.93 -1.54
N PHE A 273 -11.06 -15.65 -2.19
CA PHE A 273 -11.53 -15.39 -3.54
C PHE A 273 -12.56 -14.27 -3.60
N THR A 274 -13.51 -14.21 -2.67
CA THR A 274 -14.62 -13.24 -2.72
C THR A 274 -14.48 -12.12 -1.68
N GLY A 275 -13.72 -12.36 -0.60
CA GLY A 275 -13.69 -11.48 0.56
C GLY A 275 -14.79 -11.77 1.58
N LEU A 276 -15.72 -12.68 1.26
CA LEU A 276 -16.90 -13.01 2.05
C LEU A 276 -16.82 -14.46 2.56
N THR A 277 -17.43 -14.74 3.71
CA THR A 277 -17.74 -16.12 4.11
C THR A 277 -18.90 -16.66 3.27
N LEU A 278 -19.16 -17.97 3.33
CA LEU A 278 -20.33 -18.53 2.65
C LEU A 278 -21.63 -17.88 3.13
N VAL A 279 -21.77 -17.65 4.43
CA VAL A 279 -22.95 -17.00 5.02
C VAL A 279 -23.10 -15.59 4.46
N HIS A 280 -22.03 -14.76 4.49
CA HIS A 280 -22.07 -13.40 3.95
C HIS A 280 -22.41 -13.38 2.44
N PHE A 281 -21.83 -14.32 1.68
CA PHE A 281 -22.10 -14.45 0.24
C PHE A 281 -23.57 -14.82 -0.03
N MET A 282 -24.12 -15.79 0.70
CA MET A 282 -25.52 -16.20 0.55
C MET A 282 -26.48 -15.11 1.01
N SER A 283 -26.16 -14.39 2.10
CA SER A 283 -26.92 -13.22 2.54
C SER A 283 -26.97 -12.15 1.45
N LEU A 284 -25.83 -11.85 0.81
CA LEU A 284 -25.79 -10.93 -0.34
C LEU A 284 -26.64 -11.46 -1.50
N PHE A 285 -26.47 -12.73 -1.89
CA PHE A 285 -27.21 -13.28 -3.03
C PHE A 285 -28.73 -13.28 -2.81
N ASN A 286 -29.17 -13.64 -1.60
CA ASN A 286 -30.57 -13.60 -1.21
C ASN A 286 -31.09 -12.16 -1.14
N PHE A 287 -30.27 -11.23 -0.65
CA PHE A 287 -30.60 -9.81 -0.59
C PHE A 287 -30.89 -9.21 -1.97
N LEU A 288 -30.13 -9.60 -3.00
CA LEU A 288 -30.35 -9.16 -4.39
C LEU A 288 -31.66 -9.66 -4.99
N GLY A 289 -32.30 -10.66 -4.38
CA GLY A 289 -33.64 -11.12 -4.72
C GLY A 289 -33.78 -11.71 -6.13
N PRO A 290 -35.02 -11.81 -6.66
CA PRO A 290 -35.29 -12.50 -7.92
C PRO A 290 -34.77 -11.76 -9.17
N ALA A 291 -34.39 -10.48 -9.03
CA ALA A 291 -33.89 -9.66 -10.13
C ALA A 291 -32.62 -10.24 -10.80
N VAL A 292 -31.83 -11.02 -10.05
CA VAL A 292 -30.63 -11.72 -10.56
C VAL A 292 -30.91 -12.65 -11.75
N ASN A 293 -32.16 -13.09 -11.93
CA ASN A 293 -32.55 -13.97 -13.02
C ASN A 293 -32.86 -13.23 -14.33
N ASN A 294 -33.15 -11.93 -14.26
CA ASN A 294 -33.69 -11.13 -15.37
C ASN A 294 -32.76 -9.98 -15.81
N LEU A 295 -31.45 -10.14 -15.60
CA LEU A 295 -30.47 -9.11 -15.96
C LEU A 295 -30.35 -8.93 -17.48
N LYS A 296 -30.34 -7.67 -17.93
CA LYS A 296 -29.97 -7.28 -19.30
C LYS A 296 -28.45 -7.11 -19.38
N TYR A 297 -27.81 -7.85 -20.27
CA TYR A 297 -26.35 -7.91 -20.32
C TYR A 297 -25.74 -6.78 -21.14
N TRP A 298 -24.64 -6.22 -20.65
CA TRP A 298 -23.90 -5.18 -21.34
C TRP A 298 -23.42 -5.66 -22.73
N ASN A 299 -23.75 -4.88 -23.78
CA ASN A 299 -23.45 -5.17 -25.18
C ASN A 299 -24.00 -6.51 -25.71
N LEU A 300 -24.96 -7.14 -25.02
CA LEU A 300 -25.55 -8.42 -25.42
C LEU A 300 -27.04 -8.43 -25.12
N SER A 301 -27.85 -8.81 -26.10
CA SER A 301 -29.31 -8.97 -25.91
C SER A 301 -29.66 -10.16 -25.01
N HIS A 302 -28.70 -11.06 -24.75
CA HIS A 302 -28.90 -12.32 -24.01
C HIS A 302 -27.73 -12.63 -23.07
N ARG A 303 -27.97 -13.51 -22.10
CA ARG A 303 -26.93 -14.02 -21.18
C ARG A 303 -25.76 -14.62 -21.98
N PRO A 304 -24.49 -14.26 -21.68
CA PRO A 304 -23.33 -14.72 -22.45
C PRO A 304 -23.15 -16.24 -22.45
N CYS A 305 -23.58 -16.90 -21.38
CA CYS A 305 -23.52 -18.34 -21.21
C CYS A 305 -24.82 -18.83 -20.58
N LYS A 306 -25.69 -19.49 -21.36
CA LYS A 306 -27.02 -19.95 -20.90
C LYS A 306 -26.94 -20.99 -19.77
N SER A 307 -25.84 -21.75 -19.70
CA SER A 307 -25.63 -22.77 -18.68
C SER A 307 -25.10 -22.22 -17.35
N LEU A 308 -24.62 -20.97 -17.32
CA LEU A 308 -24.06 -20.37 -16.12
C LEU A 308 -25.16 -19.79 -15.25
N ARG A 309 -25.22 -20.21 -13.98
CA ARG A 309 -26.25 -19.76 -13.03
C ARG A 309 -25.92 -18.36 -12.49
N PRO A 310 -26.92 -17.55 -12.07
CA PRO A 310 -26.66 -16.23 -11.50
C PRO A 310 -25.69 -16.23 -10.32
N ILE A 311 -25.75 -17.26 -9.47
CA ILE A 311 -24.84 -17.40 -8.32
C ILE A 311 -23.37 -17.54 -8.74
N ASP A 312 -23.11 -18.23 -9.86
CA ASP A 312 -21.76 -18.40 -10.40
C ASP A 312 -21.27 -17.09 -11.06
N GLU A 313 -22.17 -16.32 -11.67
CA GLU A 313 -21.86 -15.01 -12.24
C GLU A 313 -21.53 -13.97 -11.16
N LEU A 314 -22.30 -13.93 -10.07
CA LEU A 314 -21.97 -13.13 -8.88
C LEU A 314 -20.58 -13.49 -8.36
N PHE A 315 -20.30 -14.79 -8.25
CA PHE A 315 -19.01 -15.29 -7.79
C PHE A 315 -17.86 -14.81 -8.68
N ILE A 316 -18.00 -14.86 -10.02
CA ILE A 316 -17.00 -14.35 -10.97
C ILE A 316 -16.75 -12.84 -10.76
N MET A 317 -17.82 -12.05 -10.61
CA MET A 317 -17.70 -10.61 -10.39
C MET A 317 -16.96 -10.30 -9.09
N LEU A 318 -17.34 -10.97 -7.99
CA LEU A 318 -16.67 -10.81 -6.69
C LEU A 318 -15.22 -11.26 -6.72
N VAL A 319 -14.89 -12.35 -7.41
CA VAL A 319 -13.50 -12.79 -7.61
C VAL A 319 -12.68 -11.71 -8.31
N ARG A 320 -13.23 -11.10 -9.36
CA ARG A 320 -12.54 -10.00 -10.05
C ARG A 320 -12.34 -8.80 -9.14
N LEU A 321 -13.38 -8.36 -8.44
CA LEU A 321 -13.31 -7.20 -7.55
C LEU A 321 -12.33 -7.42 -6.39
N ARG A 322 -12.37 -8.61 -5.80
CA ARG A 322 -11.53 -9.01 -4.67
C ARG A 322 -10.08 -9.23 -5.07
N ARG A 323 -9.82 -9.98 -6.15
CA ARG A 323 -8.47 -10.41 -6.56
C ARG A 323 -7.80 -9.48 -7.55
N GLY A 324 -8.55 -8.65 -8.27
CA GLY A 324 -8.02 -7.78 -9.30
C GLY A 324 -7.54 -8.51 -10.56
N TYR A 325 -7.92 -9.79 -10.75
CA TYR A 325 -7.48 -10.56 -11.91
C TYR A 325 -7.99 -9.96 -13.22
N GLY A 326 -7.11 -9.89 -14.22
CA GLY A 326 -7.44 -9.47 -15.57
C GLY A 326 -8.45 -10.42 -16.25
N PHE A 327 -9.15 -9.93 -17.26
CA PHE A 327 -10.17 -10.72 -17.96
C PHE A 327 -9.61 -12.00 -18.61
N PHE A 328 -8.38 -11.96 -19.11
CA PHE A 328 -7.69 -13.13 -19.68
C PHE A 328 -7.46 -14.25 -18.63
N MET A 329 -7.02 -13.88 -17.43
CA MET A 329 -6.82 -14.85 -16.35
C MET A 329 -8.16 -15.45 -15.92
N LEU A 330 -9.18 -14.61 -15.79
CA LEU A 330 -10.52 -15.07 -15.42
C LEU A 330 -11.15 -15.97 -16.50
N SER A 331 -10.92 -15.70 -17.80
CA SER A 331 -11.40 -16.60 -18.86
C SER A 331 -10.84 -18.00 -18.72
N PHE A 332 -9.55 -18.13 -18.36
CA PHE A 332 -8.94 -19.42 -18.09
C PHE A 332 -9.53 -20.09 -16.84
N LEU A 333 -9.60 -19.35 -15.72
CA LEU A 333 -10.09 -19.88 -14.44
C LEU A 333 -11.55 -20.38 -14.50
N PHE A 334 -12.39 -19.72 -15.29
CA PHE A 334 -13.82 -20.03 -15.38
C PHE A 334 -14.20 -20.78 -16.66
N ASN A 335 -13.23 -21.08 -17.53
CA ASN A 335 -13.47 -21.68 -18.84
C ASN A 335 -14.54 -20.92 -19.66
N LEU A 336 -14.43 -19.60 -19.70
CA LEU A 336 -15.33 -18.69 -20.41
C LEU A 336 -14.54 -17.84 -21.40
N SER A 337 -15.19 -17.29 -22.43
CA SER A 337 -14.52 -16.30 -23.28
C SER A 337 -14.20 -15.02 -22.51
N ILE A 338 -13.13 -14.30 -22.88
CA ILE A 338 -12.77 -12.99 -22.31
C ILE A 338 -13.97 -12.02 -22.40
N THR A 339 -14.69 -12.04 -23.53
CA THR A 339 -15.88 -11.23 -23.76
C THR A 339 -16.99 -11.57 -22.78
N SER A 340 -17.26 -12.87 -22.56
CA SER A 340 -18.27 -13.33 -21.60
C SER A 340 -17.94 -12.85 -20.18
N VAL A 341 -16.69 -13.01 -19.73
CA VAL A 341 -16.26 -12.55 -18.40
C VAL A 341 -16.42 -11.04 -18.26
N ARG A 342 -16.05 -10.27 -19.29
CA ARG A 342 -16.19 -8.81 -19.29
C ARG A 342 -17.66 -8.40 -19.18
N CYS A 343 -18.53 -9.00 -20.00
CA CYS A 343 -19.97 -8.75 -19.96
C CYS A 343 -20.58 -9.11 -18.60
N ILE A 344 -20.22 -10.27 -18.03
CA ILE A 344 -20.66 -10.67 -16.69
C ILE A 344 -20.21 -9.63 -15.66
N PHE A 345 -18.92 -9.30 -15.61
CA PHE A 345 -18.38 -8.37 -14.63
C PHE A 345 -19.05 -6.99 -14.72
N THR A 346 -19.14 -6.39 -15.91
CA THR A 346 -19.74 -5.06 -16.08
C THR A 346 -21.22 -5.06 -15.72
N THR A 347 -21.98 -6.08 -16.16
CA THR A 347 -23.42 -6.19 -15.88
C THR A 347 -23.68 -6.33 -14.38
N TRP A 348 -22.97 -7.25 -13.72
CA TRP A 348 -23.16 -7.50 -12.28
C TRP A 348 -22.66 -6.34 -11.42
N LEU A 349 -21.57 -5.68 -11.82
CA LEU A 349 -21.10 -4.49 -11.11
C LEU A 349 -22.13 -3.35 -11.16
N GLN A 350 -22.70 -3.08 -12.34
CA GLN A 350 -23.74 -2.08 -12.50
C GLN A 350 -25.03 -2.47 -11.76
N PHE A 351 -25.44 -3.74 -11.83
CA PHE A 351 -26.60 -4.24 -11.09
C PHE A 351 -26.45 -4.03 -9.58
N LEU A 352 -25.32 -4.41 -8.97
CA LEU A 352 -25.07 -4.15 -7.56
C LEU A 352 -25.00 -2.64 -7.26
N TYR A 353 -24.39 -1.85 -8.15
CA TYR A 353 -24.32 -0.40 -7.97
C TYR A 353 -25.71 0.24 -7.90
N PHE A 354 -26.61 -0.07 -8.83
CA PHE A 354 -27.97 0.44 -8.80
C PHE A 354 -28.74 -0.06 -7.58
N HIS A 355 -28.69 -1.37 -7.31
CA HIS A 355 -29.40 -1.96 -6.18
C HIS A 355 -28.94 -1.40 -4.83
N PHE A 356 -27.65 -1.11 -4.65
CA PHE A 356 -27.15 -0.44 -3.45
C PHE A 356 -27.39 1.08 -3.46
N THR A 357 -27.49 1.71 -4.64
CA THR A 357 -27.81 3.13 -4.75
C THR A 357 -29.22 3.42 -4.28
N ASP A 358 -30.17 2.53 -4.57
CA ASP A 358 -31.56 2.63 -4.09
C ASP A 358 -31.65 2.63 -2.56
N LEU A 359 -30.63 2.12 -1.86
CA LEU A 359 -30.56 2.05 -0.39
C LEU A 359 -29.81 3.24 0.24
N LYS A 360 -29.26 4.18 -0.54
CA LYS A 360 -28.41 5.26 0.00
C LYS A 360 -29.10 6.07 1.09
N ALA A 361 -30.41 6.31 0.94
CA ALA A 361 -31.21 7.02 1.94
C ALA A 361 -31.27 6.26 3.28
N ASP A 362 -31.47 4.93 3.22
CA ASP A 362 -31.57 4.07 4.41
C ASP A 362 -30.20 3.75 5.04
N MET A 363 -29.13 3.80 4.24
CA MET A 363 -27.76 3.57 4.70
C MET A 363 -27.26 4.62 5.69
N PHE A 364 -27.88 5.81 5.74
CA PHE A 364 -27.47 6.91 6.62
C PHE A 364 -28.43 7.07 7.81
N PRO A 365 -28.34 6.18 8.83
CA PRO A 365 -29.33 6.07 9.90
C PRO A 365 -29.43 7.34 10.74
N ASP A 366 -30.64 7.66 11.17
CA ASP A 366 -30.92 8.73 12.14
C ASP A 366 -30.28 8.48 13.53
N ARG A 367 -30.26 9.52 14.36
CA ARG A 367 -29.69 9.47 15.72
C ARG A 367 -30.39 8.44 16.63
N SER A 368 -31.70 8.26 16.49
CA SER A 368 -32.46 7.31 17.30
C SER A 368 -32.09 5.86 16.96
N THR A 369 -31.85 5.59 15.68
CA THR A 369 -31.44 4.28 15.18
C THR A 369 -29.98 4.01 15.54
N LEU A 370 -29.08 4.98 15.35
CA LEU A 370 -27.67 4.88 15.76
C LEU A 370 -27.51 4.65 17.26
N GLY A 371 -28.31 5.33 18.09
CA GLY A 371 -28.25 5.23 19.55
C GLY A 371 -28.48 3.81 20.08
N LYS A 372 -29.29 3.01 19.38
CA LYS A 372 -29.60 1.61 19.76
C LYS A 372 -28.38 0.68 19.61
N PHE A 373 -27.46 1.00 18.70
CA PHE A 373 -26.32 0.15 18.35
C PHE A 373 -24.98 0.83 18.65
N MET A 374 -24.97 1.73 19.63
CA MET A 374 -23.84 2.56 19.98
C MET A 374 -22.74 1.75 20.69
N PRO A 375 -21.53 1.57 20.11
CA PRO A 375 -20.50 0.76 20.78
C PRO A 375 -19.97 1.43 22.05
N LYS A 376 -19.46 0.62 22.98
CA LYS A 376 -18.89 1.11 24.26
C LYS A 376 -17.80 2.17 24.07
N SER A 377 -17.02 2.08 22.99
CA SER A 377 -15.99 3.07 22.63
C SER A 377 -16.52 4.49 22.39
N PHE A 378 -17.83 4.64 22.15
CA PHE A 378 -18.51 5.91 21.92
C PHE A 378 -19.36 6.41 23.09
N LYS A 379 -19.42 5.68 24.23
CA LYS A 379 -20.29 6.03 25.38
C LYS A 379 -20.10 7.46 25.91
N GLY A 380 -18.91 8.04 25.74
CA GLY A 380 -18.58 9.41 26.16
C GLY A 380 -18.85 10.51 25.12
N PHE A 381 -19.34 10.15 23.94
CA PHE A 381 -19.64 11.10 22.88
C PHE A 381 -21.16 11.30 22.76
N LYS A 382 -21.62 12.55 22.75
CA LYS A 382 -23.02 12.89 22.48
C LYS A 382 -23.19 13.19 20.99
N ASN A 383 -24.29 12.73 20.40
CA ASN A 383 -24.71 13.07 19.04
C ASN A 383 -23.68 12.80 17.92
N VAL A 384 -22.77 11.84 18.07
CA VAL A 384 -21.85 11.48 16.97
C VAL A 384 -22.62 10.79 15.87
N ARG A 385 -22.62 11.42 14.68
CA ARG A 385 -23.31 10.89 13.51
C ARG A 385 -22.44 9.90 12.74
N CYS A 386 -21.26 10.36 12.34
CA CYS A 386 -20.30 9.53 11.64
C CYS A 386 -18.89 10.10 11.74
N SER A 387 -17.92 9.28 11.37
CA SER A 387 -16.55 9.69 11.14
C SER A 387 -16.30 9.77 9.63
N VAL A 388 -15.64 10.83 9.18
CA VAL A 388 -15.45 11.11 7.75
C VAL A 388 -13.96 11.14 7.40
N ASP A 389 -13.61 10.51 6.28
CA ASP A 389 -12.24 10.49 5.75
C ASP A 389 -12.23 10.50 4.21
N CYS A 390 -11.25 11.19 3.63
CA CYS A 390 -11.01 11.19 2.19
C CYS A 390 -10.00 10.09 1.84
N THR A 391 -10.43 9.10 1.06
CA THR A 391 -9.59 7.97 0.64
C THR A 391 -9.17 8.11 -0.81
N GLU A 392 -7.90 7.80 -1.08
CA GLU A 392 -7.31 7.82 -2.42
C GLU A 392 -7.02 6.41 -2.95
N PHE A 393 -7.25 6.22 -4.26
CA PHE A 393 -7.02 5.00 -5.02
C PHE A 393 -6.10 5.28 -6.21
N PHE A 394 -5.07 4.46 -6.42
CA PHE A 394 -4.11 4.68 -7.50
C PHE A 394 -4.74 4.40 -8.88
N VAL A 395 -4.39 5.23 -9.85
CA VAL A 395 -4.74 5.05 -11.26
C VAL A 395 -3.48 5.15 -12.13
N GLN A 396 -3.48 4.47 -13.26
CA GLN A 396 -2.40 4.60 -14.25
C GLN A 396 -2.26 6.05 -14.73
N MET A 397 -1.02 6.45 -15.03
CA MET A 397 -0.72 7.78 -15.55
C MET A 397 -1.37 8.01 -16.92
N PRO A 398 -2.25 9.03 -17.06
CA PRO A 398 -2.78 9.43 -18.35
C PRO A 398 -1.69 9.95 -19.29
N ARG A 399 -1.86 9.74 -20.59
CA ARG A 399 -0.99 10.34 -21.62
C ARG A 399 -1.29 11.82 -21.86
N ASN A 400 -2.52 12.25 -21.59
CA ASN A 400 -2.94 13.64 -21.72
C ASN A 400 -2.44 14.44 -20.51
N PHE A 401 -1.61 15.45 -20.74
CA PHE A 401 -0.98 16.25 -19.67
C PHE A 401 -1.98 16.98 -18.76
N ALA A 402 -3.11 17.46 -19.29
CA ALA A 402 -4.13 18.10 -18.47
C ALA A 402 -4.75 17.10 -17.48
N ARG A 403 -5.16 15.92 -17.97
CA ARG A 403 -5.66 14.82 -17.12
C ARG A 403 -4.59 14.31 -16.16
N GLN A 404 -3.33 14.30 -16.59
CA GLN A 404 -2.20 13.93 -15.75
C GLN A 404 -2.08 14.88 -14.54
N GLY A 405 -2.13 16.19 -14.79
CA GLY A 405 -2.11 17.21 -13.74
C GLY A 405 -3.30 17.06 -12.78
N ASN A 406 -4.51 16.89 -13.32
CA ASN A 406 -5.71 16.77 -12.49
C ASN A 406 -5.73 15.51 -11.61
N LEU A 407 -5.22 14.39 -12.11
CA LEU A 407 -5.19 13.14 -11.35
C LEU A 407 -4.02 13.11 -10.37
N PHE A 408 -3.03 13.98 -10.48
CA PHE A 408 -1.84 13.92 -9.63
C PHE A 408 -2.13 14.40 -8.20
N SER A 409 -2.07 13.48 -7.25
CA SER A 409 -2.14 13.79 -5.83
C SER A 409 -0.76 14.14 -5.30
N ASN A 410 -0.60 15.38 -4.85
CA ASN A 410 0.61 15.84 -4.15
C ASN A 410 0.86 15.05 -2.85
N TYR A 411 -0.21 14.58 -2.20
CA TYR A 411 -0.12 13.84 -0.95
C TYR A 411 0.42 12.42 -1.18
N LYS A 412 -0.03 11.75 -2.24
CA LYS A 412 0.42 10.40 -2.58
C LYS A 412 1.63 10.34 -3.51
N ASN A 413 2.01 11.46 -4.12
CA ASN A 413 3.02 11.53 -5.17
C ASN A 413 2.73 10.53 -6.31
N HIS A 414 1.45 10.37 -6.64
CA HIS A 414 0.95 9.42 -7.64
C HIS A 414 -0.38 9.95 -8.22
N HIS A 415 -0.75 9.45 -9.40
CA HIS A 415 -2.06 9.69 -9.97
C HIS A 415 -3.12 8.90 -9.20
N THR A 416 -4.15 9.57 -8.72
CA THR A 416 -5.20 8.97 -7.90
C THR A 416 -6.58 9.45 -8.31
N PHE A 417 -7.57 8.63 -7.99
CA PHE A 417 -8.92 9.11 -7.69
C PHE A 417 -9.08 9.23 -6.19
N LYS A 418 -9.97 10.12 -5.75
CA LYS A 418 -10.27 10.38 -4.35
C LYS A 418 -11.78 10.37 -4.12
N CYS A 419 -12.26 9.78 -3.03
CA CYS A 419 -13.64 9.95 -2.58
C CYS A 419 -13.69 10.21 -1.08
N LEU A 420 -14.81 10.77 -0.63
CA LEU A 420 -15.16 10.88 0.77
C LEU A 420 -15.91 9.62 1.21
N ILE A 421 -15.53 9.09 2.37
CA ILE A 421 -16.17 7.95 3.01
C ILE A 421 -16.64 8.39 4.40
N ALA A 422 -17.89 8.10 4.74
CA ALA A 422 -18.40 8.23 6.09
C ALA A 422 -18.70 6.86 6.71
N VAL A 423 -18.25 6.67 7.93
CA VAL A 423 -18.41 5.44 8.70
C VAL A 423 -19.15 5.78 9.99
N ALA A 424 -20.28 5.11 10.22
CA ALA A 424 -21.02 5.21 11.45
C ALA A 424 -20.18 4.67 12.61
N PRO A 425 -20.47 5.08 13.86
CA PRO A 425 -19.68 4.63 15.00
C PRO A 425 -19.69 3.12 15.26
N ASN A 426 -20.69 2.36 14.80
CA ASN A 426 -20.68 0.89 14.79
C ASN A 426 -19.71 0.27 13.75
N GLY A 427 -19.06 1.12 12.94
CA GLY A 427 -18.11 0.75 11.90
C GLY A 427 -18.74 0.38 10.56
N ALA A 428 -20.05 0.53 10.40
CA ALA A 428 -20.71 0.39 9.09
C ALA A 428 -20.43 1.63 8.23
N CYS A 429 -20.16 1.45 6.95
CA CYS A 429 -20.11 2.56 6.02
C CYS A 429 -21.52 3.02 5.66
N VAL A 430 -21.75 4.31 5.84
CA VAL A 430 -23.06 4.95 5.66
C VAL A 430 -23.07 5.90 4.47
N TYR A 431 -21.90 6.29 3.98
CA TYR A 431 -21.77 7.18 2.84
C TYR A 431 -20.47 6.94 2.08
N ILE A 432 -20.55 6.94 0.74
CA ILE A 432 -19.39 6.96 -0.17
C ILE A 432 -19.75 7.91 -1.31
N SER A 433 -18.93 8.94 -1.53
CA SER A 433 -19.12 9.85 -2.65
C SER A 433 -18.70 9.19 -3.98
N GLU A 434 -19.09 9.81 -5.09
CA GLU A 434 -18.44 9.59 -6.38
C GLU A 434 -16.93 9.88 -6.29
N LEU A 435 -16.15 9.32 -7.22
CA LEU A 435 -14.72 9.59 -7.32
C LEU A 435 -14.45 10.95 -7.96
N TYR A 436 -13.47 11.65 -7.41
CA TYR A 436 -12.91 12.91 -7.92
C TYR A 436 -11.46 12.71 -8.35
N GLU A 437 -10.97 13.58 -9.22
CA GLU A 437 -9.57 13.57 -9.65
C GLU A 437 -8.62 13.93 -8.49
N GLY A 438 -7.47 13.27 -8.39
CA GLY A 438 -6.60 13.29 -7.21
C GLY A 438 -6.03 14.65 -6.78
N ALA A 439 -6.00 15.66 -7.66
CA ALA A 439 -5.56 17.01 -7.33
C ALA A 439 -6.57 17.79 -6.46
N ILE A 440 -7.84 17.36 -6.40
CA ILE A 440 -8.88 18.04 -5.62
C ILE A 440 -8.55 18.01 -4.12
N SER A 441 -8.87 19.10 -3.43
CA SER A 441 -8.72 19.18 -1.98
C SER A 441 -9.85 18.43 -1.26
N ASP A 442 -9.56 17.90 -0.06
CA ASP A 442 -10.54 17.17 0.74
C ASP A 442 -11.74 18.06 1.13
N ARG A 443 -11.47 19.35 1.37
CA ARG A 443 -12.49 20.37 1.63
C ARG A 443 -13.43 20.57 0.44
N GLU A 444 -12.90 20.61 -0.78
CA GLU A 444 -13.73 20.75 -1.99
C GLU A 444 -14.56 19.51 -2.27
N ILE A 445 -14.05 18.31 -1.97
CA ILE A 445 -14.87 17.10 -2.00
C ILE A 445 -16.00 17.23 -0.99
N PHE A 446 -15.70 17.58 0.26
CA PHE A 446 -16.70 17.72 1.32
C PHE A 446 -17.84 18.67 0.93
N SER A 447 -17.52 19.81 0.30
CA SER A 447 -18.53 20.79 -0.11
C SER A 447 -19.38 20.37 -1.31
N LYS A 448 -18.83 19.56 -2.24
CA LYS A 448 -19.50 19.20 -3.51
C LYS A 448 -20.10 17.80 -3.51
N CYS A 449 -19.70 16.94 -2.58
CA CYS A 449 -20.06 15.52 -2.64
C CYS A 449 -21.47 15.19 -2.18
N GLY A 450 -22.22 16.14 -1.62
CA GLY A 450 -23.61 15.94 -1.18
C GLY A 450 -23.78 15.38 0.24
N ILE A 451 -22.70 15.11 0.98
CA ILE A 451 -22.81 14.62 2.37
C ILE A 451 -23.56 15.59 3.30
N LEU A 452 -23.49 16.90 3.01
CA LEU A 452 -24.12 17.95 3.80
C LEU A 452 -25.65 17.83 3.87
N ASP A 453 -26.27 17.13 2.92
CA ASP A 453 -27.73 16.95 2.84
C ASP A 453 -28.23 15.87 3.81
N TYR A 454 -27.32 15.07 4.37
CA TYR A 454 -27.61 13.99 5.32
C TYR A 454 -27.43 14.39 6.79
N LEU A 455 -26.93 15.62 7.05
CA LEU A 455 -26.58 16.08 8.39
C LEU A 455 -27.70 16.91 8.99
N GLU A 456 -27.97 16.68 10.28
CA GLU A 456 -29.01 17.39 11.03
C GLU A 456 -28.40 18.35 12.07
N PRO A 457 -29.15 19.40 12.46
CA PRO A 457 -28.75 20.28 13.57
C PRO A 457 -28.39 19.51 14.85
N GLY A 458 -27.23 19.83 15.41
CA GLY A 458 -26.69 19.21 16.61
C GLY A 458 -25.91 17.90 16.39
N ASP A 459 -25.75 17.45 15.14
CA ASP A 459 -24.87 16.33 14.81
C ASP A 459 -23.39 16.67 15.08
N ILE A 460 -22.61 15.64 15.43
CA ILE A 460 -21.17 15.71 15.58
C ILE A 460 -20.49 14.80 14.56
N LEU A 461 -19.59 15.38 13.76
CA LEU A 461 -18.72 14.64 12.85
C LEU A 461 -17.33 14.48 13.44
N LEU A 462 -16.77 13.27 13.32
CA LEU A 462 -15.37 13.00 13.68
C LEU A 462 -14.52 13.07 12.42
N VAL A 463 -13.54 13.97 12.38
CA VAL A 463 -12.71 14.17 11.18
C VAL A 463 -11.22 14.22 11.52
N ASP A 464 -10.42 14.24 10.48
CA ASP A 464 -8.98 14.36 10.62
C ASP A 464 -8.49 15.75 10.99
N ARG A 465 -7.31 15.84 11.64
CA ARG A 465 -6.77 17.16 12.09
C ARG A 465 -6.55 18.16 10.94
N GLY A 466 -6.42 17.68 9.71
CA GLY A 466 -6.25 18.52 8.52
C GLY A 466 -7.56 18.89 7.81
N PHE A 467 -8.70 18.47 8.34
CA PHE A 467 -9.99 18.57 7.67
C PHE A 467 -10.72 19.85 8.08
N THR A 468 -10.33 20.98 7.50
CA THR A 468 -10.88 22.30 7.83
C THR A 468 -12.17 22.56 7.04
N VAL A 469 -13.33 22.25 7.63
CA VAL A 469 -14.67 22.41 7.04
C VAL A 469 -15.69 22.99 8.03
N GLU A 470 -15.23 23.52 9.16
CA GLU A 470 -16.06 24.05 10.25
C GLU A 470 -17.04 25.11 9.75
N ASP A 471 -16.57 26.03 8.92
CA ASP A 471 -17.37 27.11 8.33
C ASP A 471 -18.51 26.59 7.43
N LEU A 472 -18.30 25.45 6.76
CA LEU A 472 -19.35 24.81 5.95
C LEU A 472 -20.46 24.20 6.82
N LEU A 473 -20.15 23.89 8.09
CA LEU A 473 -21.04 23.23 9.03
C LEU A 473 -21.75 24.18 9.98
N LEU A 474 -21.20 25.38 10.21
CA LEU A 474 -21.80 26.41 11.07
C LEU A 474 -23.25 26.74 10.69
N SER A 475 -23.52 26.90 9.39
CA SER A 475 -24.87 27.21 8.87
C SER A 475 -25.91 26.12 9.16
N ARG A 476 -25.46 24.88 9.42
CA ARG A 476 -26.30 23.71 9.69
C ARG A 476 -26.35 23.33 11.16
N GLN A 477 -25.69 24.11 12.04
CA GLN A 477 -25.56 23.80 13.47
C GLN A 477 -24.93 22.42 13.73
N VAL A 478 -24.05 21.98 12.83
CA VAL A 478 -23.29 20.72 12.96
C VAL A 478 -21.91 21.05 13.52
N SER A 479 -21.43 20.24 14.47
CA SER A 479 -20.13 20.45 15.11
C SER A 479 -19.08 19.46 14.62
N LEU A 480 -17.84 19.93 14.50
CA LEU A 480 -16.69 19.05 14.28
C LEU A 480 -16.01 18.72 15.60
N ASN A 481 -15.66 17.45 15.76
CA ASN A 481 -14.78 17.03 16.83
C ASN A 481 -13.39 16.72 16.24
N ILE A 482 -12.55 17.75 16.22
CA ILE A 482 -11.18 17.69 15.71
C ILE A 482 -10.22 17.55 16.89
N PRO A 483 -9.20 16.67 16.81
CA PRO A 483 -8.20 16.60 17.87
C PRO A 483 -7.47 17.94 18.05
N PRO A 484 -7.20 18.37 19.30
CA PRO A 484 -6.60 19.67 19.60
C PRO A 484 -5.28 19.92 18.86
N PHE A 485 -5.09 21.16 18.44
CA PHE A 485 -3.86 21.64 17.81
C PHE A 485 -2.87 22.11 18.88
N LEU A 486 -1.58 21.88 18.64
CA LEU A 486 -0.52 22.37 19.52
C LEU A 486 -0.47 23.92 19.54
N LYS A 487 -0.92 24.60 18.48
CA LYS A 487 -0.97 26.08 18.38
C LYS A 487 0.34 26.77 18.85
N GLY A 488 1.49 26.17 18.53
CA GLY A 488 2.81 26.69 18.93
C GLY A 488 3.34 26.20 20.28
N ARG A 489 2.57 25.41 21.05
CA ARG A 489 3.03 24.75 22.27
C ARG A 489 3.84 23.49 21.97
N GLU A 490 4.76 23.13 22.85
CA GLU A 490 5.58 21.91 22.70
C GLU A 490 4.80 20.61 22.94
N LYS A 491 3.80 20.64 23.85
CA LYS A 491 2.99 19.47 24.24
C LYS A 491 1.52 19.86 24.39
N LEU A 492 0.64 18.86 24.26
CA LEU A 492 -0.78 18.98 24.60
C LEU A 492 -0.95 18.95 26.11
N THR A 493 -2.03 19.55 26.64
CA THR A 493 -2.35 19.39 28.06
C THR A 493 -2.78 17.95 28.37
N PRO A 494 -2.70 17.48 29.62
CA PRO A 494 -3.19 16.14 29.98
C PRO A 494 -4.67 15.92 29.59
N GLN A 495 -5.52 16.95 29.67
CA GLN A 495 -6.91 16.86 29.23
C GLN A 495 -7.03 16.73 27.71
N GLU A 496 -6.24 17.50 26.94
CA GLU A 496 -6.18 17.42 25.48
C GLU A 496 -5.63 16.06 25.01
N GLU A 497 -4.66 15.50 25.72
CA GLU A 497 -4.15 14.15 25.46
C GLU A 497 -5.22 13.08 25.71
N LEU A 498 -5.98 13.20 26.80
CA LEU A 498 -7.11 12.31 27.08
C LEU A 498 -8.20 12.40 25.99
N LEU A 499 -8.53 13.62 25.54
CA LEU A 499 -9.45 13.85 24.42
C LEU A 499 -8.91 13.25 23.12
N CYS A 500 -7.62 13.44 22.81
CA CYS A 500 -6.97 12.82 21.66
C CYS A 500 -7.02 11.29 21.73
N LYS A 501 -6.77 10.69 22.90
CA LYS A 501 -6.86 9.24 23.11
C LYS A 501 -8.28 8.73 22.87
N LYS A 502 -9.30 9.44 23.37
CA LYS A 502 -10.72 9.11 23.12
C LYS A 502 -11.07 9.23 21.64
N LEU A 503 -10.68 10.32 20.97
CA LEU A 503 -10.91 10.53 19.54
C LEU A 503 -10.21 9.51 18.67
N SER A 504 -8.96 9.19 18.98
CA SER A 504 -8.20 8.16 18.25
C SER A 504 -8.86 6.79 18.38
N LYS A 505 -9.35 6.42 19.57
CA LYS A 505 -10.13 5.18 19.77
C LYS A 505 -11.44 5.16 18.99
N ALA A 506 -12.14 6.29 18.88
CA ALA A 506 -13.37 6.40 18.09
C ALA A 506 -13.09 6.31 16.58
N ARG A 507 -12.03 6.99 16.12
CA ARG A 507 -11.66 7.10 14.70
C ARG A 507 -11.03 5.83 14.12
N ILE A 508 -10.51 4.93 14.95
CA ILE A 508 -9.91 3.67 14.51
C ILE A 508 -10.85 2.85 13.61
N HIS A 509 -12.17 3.01 13.75
CA HIS A 509 -13.14 2.26 12.96
C HIS A 509 -13.17 2.68 11.49
N VAL A 510 -12.94 3.97 11.18
CA VAL A 510 -12.77 4.43 9.79
C VAL A 510 -11.51 3.82 9.18
N GLU A 511 -10.41 3.84 9.92
CA GLU A 511 -9.15 3.27 9.45
C GLU A 511 -9.29 1.77 9.17
N ARG A 512 -9.93 1.02 10.08
CA ARG A 512 -10.23 -0.40 9.90
C ARG A 512 -11.17 -0.66 8.72
N TYR A 513 -12.15 0.21 8.50
CA TYR A 513 -13.03 0.13 7.32
C TYR A 513 -12.23 0.32 6.02
N ASN A 514 -11.43 1.38 5.95
CA ASN A 514 -10.57 1.67 4.80
C ASN A 514 -9.55 0.55 4.56
N GLU A 515 -9.02 -0.08 5.62
CA GLU A 515 -8.19 -1.28 5.52
C GLU A 515 -8.94 -2.44 4.86
N ARG A 516 -10.21 -2.69 5.23
CA ARG A 516 -11.03 -3.74 4.61
C ARG A 516 -11.37 -3.42 3.16
N LEU A 517 -11.70 -2.16 2.85
CA LEU A 517 -11.94 -1.70 1.50
C LEU A 517 -10.71 -1.93 0.60
N LYS A 518 -9.51 -1.63 1.11
CA LYS A 518 -8.23 -1.87 0.40
C LYS A 518 -7.85 -3.35 0.26
N LYS A 519 -8.63 -4.28 0.81
CA LYS A 519 -8.48 -5.72 0.50
C LYS A 519 -9.12 -6.11 -0.83
N PHE A 520 -9.97 -5.27 -1.43
CA PHE A 520 -10.45 -5.44 -2.80
C PHE A 520 -9.37 -4.97 -3.76
N LYS A 521 -8.60 -5.94 -4.30
CA LYS A 521 -7.37 -5.67 -5.04
C LYS A 521 -7.59 -4.97 -6.37
N LEU A 522 -8.80 -5.01 -6.92
CA LEU A 522 -9.11 -4.27 -8.14
C LEU A 522 -8.96 -2.75 -7.94
N ILE A 523 -9.46 -2.23 -6.81
CA ILE A 523 -9.40 -0.79 -6.48
C ILE A 523 -8.16 -0.41 -5.66
N ALA A 524 -7.59 -1.37 -4.92
CA ALA A 524 -6.41 -1.13 -4.09
C ALA A 524 -5.09 -1.14 -4.88
N GLY A 525 -5.06 -1.87 -6.00
CA GLY A 525 -3.96 -1.79 -6.96
C GLY A 525 -4.03 -0.51 -7.80
N THR A 526 -3.12 -0.37 -8.76
CA THR A 526 -3.18 0.72 -9.74
C THR A 526 -4.27 0.41 -10.76
N MET A 527 -5.40 1.12 -10.67
CA MET A 527 -6.53 0.95 -11.57
C MET A 527 -6.14 1.27 -13.02
N PRO A 528 -6.48 0.39 -13.98
CA PRO A 528 -6.29 0.68 -15.40
C PRO A 528 -7.14 1.85 -15.87
N LEU A 529 -6.60 2.70 -16.76
CA LEU A 529 -7.36 3.86 -17.29
C LEU A 529 -8.63 3.45 -18.06
N ASN A 530 -8.66 2.26 -18.66
CA ASN A 530 -9.85 1.75 -19.36
C ASN A 530 -10.98 1.29 -18.42
N MET A 531 -10.77 1.33 -17.10
CA MET A 531 -11.79 1.09 -16.07
C MET A 531 -12.33 2.38 -15.47
N THR A 532 -11.83 3.56 -15.87
CA THR A 532 -12.18 4.86 -15.26
C THR A 532 -13.71 5.09 -15.18
N GLU A 533 -14.44 4.78 -16.25
CA GLU A 533 -15.91 4.93 -16.31
C GLU A 533 -16.69 4.02 -15.35
N LEU A 534 -16.03 3.00 -14.80
CA LEU A 534 -16.59 2.05 -13.84
C LEU A 534 -15.96 2.19 -12.44
N ALA A 535 -15.03 3.14 -12.26
CA ALA A 535 -14.22 3.21 -11.05
C ALA A 535 -15.05 3.61 -9.83
N SER A 536 -15.94 4.61 -9.97
CA SER A 536 -16.86 5.01 -8.90
C SER A 536 -17.74 3.84 -8.46
N GLN A 537 -18.34 3.13 -9.42
CA GLN A 537 -19.21 1.99 -9.15
C GLN A 537 -18.43 0.86 -8.47
N ALA A 538 -17.20 0.58 -8.91
CA ALA A 538 -16.34 -0.42 -8.28
C ALA A 538 -16.01 -0.08 -6.83
N VAL A 539 -15.66 1.18 -6.54
CA VAL A 539 -15.37 1.63 -5.17
C VAL A 539 -16.62 1.60 -4.30
N PHE A 540 -17.75 2.10 -4.80
CA PHE A 540 -19.03 2.09 -4.10
C PHE A 540 -19.48 0.67 -3.74
N VAL A 541 -19.52 -0.23 -4.74
CA VAL A 541 -19.90 -1.63 -4.53
C VAL A 541 -18.94 -2.33 -3.58
N ALA A 542 -17.62 -2.15 -3.73
CA ALA A 542 -16.64 -2.72 -2.80
C ALA A 542 -16.86 -2.23 -1.36
N GLY A 543 -17.22 -0.96 -1.18
CA GLY A 543 -17.55 -0.39 0.11
C GLY A 543 -18.81 -1.00 0.74
N CYS A 544 -19.91 -1.07 -0.01
CA CYS A 544 -21.13 -1.75 0.45
C CYS A 544 -20.86 -3.22 0.81
N LEU A 545 -20.01 -3.93 0.06
CA LEU A 545 -19.62 -5.32 0.37
C LEU A 545 -18.84 -5.45 1.68
N VAL A 546 -18.19 -4.39 2.19
CA VAL A 546 -17.58 -4.41 3.52
C VAL A 546 -18.65 -4.46 4.61
N ASN A 547 -19.83 -3.84 4.39
CA ASN A 547 -20.94 -3.88 5.36
C ASN A 547 -21.57 -5.27 5.48
N PHE A 548 -21.45 -6.14 4.46
CA PHE A 548 -21.87 -7.54 4.54
C PHE A 548 -20.92 -8.43 5.34
N GLN A 549 -19.75 -7.92 5.75
CA GLN A 549 -18.78 -8.64 6.58
C GLN A 549 -19.09 -8.43 8.07
N ASP A 550 -18.39 -9.17 8.93
CA ASP A 550 -18.58 -9.08 10.38
C ASP A 550 -18.36 -7.65 10.90
N PRO A 551 -19.18 -7.13 11.84
CA PRO A 551 -19.07 -5.76 12.34
C PRO A 551 -17.66 -5.38 12.81
N LEU A 552 -17.29 -4.12 12.61
CA LEU A 552 -15.99 -3.58 13.00
C LEU A 552 -15.92 -3.15 14.46
N ALA A 553 -17.07 -2.78 15.03
CA ALA A 553 -17.26 -2.50 16.44
C ALA A 553 -18.44 -3.33 16.96
N LYS A 554 -18.33 -3.80 18.20
CA LYS A 554 -19.39 -4.49 18.94
C LYS A 554 -19.85 -3.63 20.11
#